data_AF-A0A3E0DAC8-F1
#
_entry.id   AF-A0A3E0DAC8-F1
#
_cell.length_a   1.000
_cell.length_b   1.000
_cell.length_c   1.000
_cell.angle_alpha   90.00
_cell.angle_beta   90.00
_cell.angle_gamma   90.00
#
_symmetry.space_group_name_H-M   'P 1'
#
loop_
_entity.id
_entity.type
_entity.pdbx_description
1 polymer ?
#
loop_
_entity_poly.entity_id
_entity_poly.type
_entity_poly.pdbx_seq_one_letter_code
_entity_poly.pdbx_strand_id
1 'polypeptide(L)'
;MTAKEFIETLKIIGQDYSGEIPKREIFSLAKEYQQIPVFEVVKLLKDKDDNHRLGAVSILDWKARNKKTSKAERQNIYRAYIDNHKWIDNWGLVDRSAPYVVGGYLHDKDKKALYDLAKSKNPMERRTAIVSTYYFIKKNEIEDTFKIAEILVNDKDEYVQKAVGSWIREAGKKDEEKLKKFLDKHATEMPRISLRYAIEKFDKETREYYLNLK
;
A
#
# COMPACT_ATOMS: atom_id res chain seq x y z
N MET A 1 -8.92 23.94 -9.50
CA MET A 1 -8.81 22.67 -8.75
C MET A 1 -8.21 22.97 -7.39
N THR A 2 -9.04 22.96 -6.36
CA THR A 2 -8.69 23.14 -4.95
C THR A 2 -9.29 22.01 -4.10
N ALA A 3 -8.84 21.86 -2.86
CA ALA A 3 -9.43 20.93 -1.91
C ALA A 3 -10.92 21.23 -1.67
N LYS A 4 -11.26 22.52 -1.58
CA LYS A 4 -12.64 22.97 -1.40
C LYS A 4 -13.54 22.53 -2.57
N GLU A 5 -13.09 22.74 -3.80
CA GLU A 5 -13.83 22.30 -5.00
C GLU A 5 -14.02 20.77 -5.02
N PHE A 6 -13.00 19.99 -4.62
CA PHE A 6 -13.10 18.54 -4.52
C PHE A 6 -14.18 18.11 -3.52
N ILE A 7 -14.17 18.72 -2.32
CA ILE A 7 -15.14 18.43 -1.26
C ILE A 7 -16.56 18.80 -1.71
N GLU A 8 -16.74 19.96 -2.33
CA GLU A 8 -18.05 20.40 -2.84
C GLU A 8 -18.57 19.46 -3.93
N THR A 9 -17.70 19.05 -4.86
CA THR A 9 -18.07 18.10 -5.92
C THR A 9 -18.44 16.74 -5.34
N LEU A 10 -17.67 16.23 -4.38
CA LEU A 10 -17.94 14.96 -3.72
C LEU A 10 -19.26 15.00 -2.94
N LYS A 11 -19.57 16.13 -2.29
CA LYS A 11 -20.85 16.33 -1.60
C LYS A 11 -22.03 16.26 -2.57
N ILE A 12 -21.90 16.82 -3.78
CA ILE A 12 -22.94 16.75 -4.83
C ILE A 12 -23.12 15.29 -5.26
N ILE A 13 -22.03 14.58 -5.58
CA ILE A 13 -22.08 13.15 -5.93
C ILE A 13 -22.75 12.33 -4.82
N GLY A 14 -22.48 12.66 -3.55
CA GLY A 14 -23.07 11.98 -2.41
C GLY A 14 -24.59 12.11 -2.31
N GLN A 15 -25.21 13.12 -2.95
CA GLN A 15 -26.67 13.28 -2.94
C GLN A 15 -27.39 12.20 -3.77
N ASP A 16 -26.68 11.58 -4.72
CA ASP A 16 -27.23 10.51 -5.56
C ASP A 16 -27.29 9.16 -4.84
N TYR A 17 -26.78 9.07 -3.61
CA TYR A 17 -26.71 7.83 -2.84
C TYR A 17 -27.44 7.96 -1.50
N SER A 18 -28.25 6.95 -1.17
CA SER A 18 -28.95 6.87 0.12
C SER A 18 -28.05 6.40 1.28
N GLY A 19 -26.78 6.09 1.01
CA GLY A 19 -25.82 5.55 1.99
C GLY A 19 -24.40 6.04 1.70
N GLU A 20 -23.39 5.20 1.98
CA GLU A 20 -22.00 5.56 1.72
C GLU A 20 -21.73 5.80 0.24
N ILE A 21 -20.92 6.82 -0.06
CA ILE A 21 -20.47 7.10 -1.42
C ILE A 21 -19.64 5.91 -1.93
N PRO A 22 -20.01 5.28 -3.06
CA PRO A 22 -19.24 4.17 -3.59
C PRO A 22 -17.80 4.58 -3.88
N LYS A 23 -16.82 3.77 -3.45
CA LYS A 23 -15.38 4.06 -3.66
C LYS A 23 -15.01 4.36 -5.11
N ARG A 24 -15.73 3.75 -6.07
CA ARG A 24 -15.54 4.01 -7.50
C ARG A 24 -15.75 5.49 -7.86
N GLU A 25 -16.71 6.16 -7.24
CA GLU A 25 -16.99 7.58 -7.50
C GLU A 25 -15.85 8.46 -6.98
N ILE A 26 -15.37 8.16 -5.77
CA ILE A 26 -14.21 8.84 -5.18
C ILE A 26 -12.97 8.67 -6.07
N PHE A 27 -12.75 7.46 -6.61
CA PHE A 27 -11.60 7.19 -7.48
C PHE A 27 -11.70 7.87 -8.85
N SER A 28 -12.91 7.96 -9.40
CA SER A 28 -13.21 8.69 -10.64
C SER A 28 -12.97 10.18 -10.43
N LEU A 29 -13.55 10.78 -9.39
CA LEU A 29 -13.35 12.18 -9.05
C LEU A 29 -11.86 12.50 -8.80
N ALA A 30 -11.17 11.65 -8.03
CA ALA A 30 -9.73 11.81 -7.78
C ALA A 30 -8.90 11.81 -9.08
N LYS A 31 -9.34 11.08 -10.11
CA LYS A 31 -8.66 11.05 -11.41
C LYS A 31 -8.84 12.36 -12.18
N GLU A 32 -10.03 12.96 -12.13
CA GLU A 32 -10.30 14.28 -12.72
C GLU A 32 -9.46 15.36 -12.06
N TYR A 33 -9.26 15.25 -10.74
CA TYR A 33 -8.46 16.18 -9.94
C TYR A 33 -6.94 15.91 -10.01
N GLN A 34 -6.44 15.08 -10.93
CA GLN A 34 -5.00 14.76 -11.02
C GLN A 34 -4.08 15.98 -11.22
N GLN A 35 -4.59 17.13 -11.67
CA GLN A 35 -3.81 18.36 -11.86
C GLN A 35 -3.83 19.30 -10.65
N ILE A 36 -4.59 18.97 -9.60
CA ILE A 36 -4.63 19.77 -8.36
C ILE A 36 -3.21 19.90 -7.76
N PRO A 37 -2.81 21.07 -7.23
CA PRO A 37 -1.51 21.19 -6.56
C PRO A 37 -1.36 20.25 -5.35
N VAL A 38 -0.17 19.68 -5.14
CA VAL A 38 0.07 18.72 -4.04
C VAL A 38 -0.27 19.30 -2.66
N PHE A 39 -0.03 20.60 -2.43
CA PHE A 39 -0.35 21.22 -1.15
C PHE A 39 -1.88 21.25 -0.86
N GLU A 40 -2.73 21.31 -1.89
CA GLU A 40 -4.18 21.16 -1.74
C GLU A 40 -4.56 19.71 -1.44
N VAL A 41 -3.87 18.73 -2.03
CA VAL A 41 -4.06 17.31 -1.70
C VAL A 41 -3.75 17.04 -0.23
N VAL A 42 -2.72 17.69 0.32
CA VAL A 42 -2.39 17.61 1.75
C VAL A 42 -3.50 18.20 2.63
N LYS A 43 -4.22 19.23 2.18
CA LYS A 43 -5.40 19.73 2.90
C LYS A 43 -6.50 18.67 2.97
N LEU A 44 -6.80 18.01 1.85
CA LEU A 44 -7.77 16.90 1.80
C LEU A 44 -7.34 15.73 2.70
N LEU A 45 -6.06 15.40 2.71
CA LEU A 45 -5.53 14.31 3.53
C LEU A 45 -5.65 14.60 5.04
N LYS A 46 -5.61 15.88 5.44
CA LYS A 46 -5.74 16.32 6.84
C LYS A 46 -7.19 16.51 7.28
N ASP A 47 -8.14 16.29 6.38
CA ASP A 47 -9.55 16.40 6.68
C ASP A 47 -10.02 15.24 7.57
N LYS A 48 -11.11 15.45 8.31
CA LYS A 48 -11.66 14.43 9.22
C LYS A 48 -12.49 13.37 8.51
N ASP A 49 -12.98 13.68 7.31
CA ASP A 49 -13.80 12.76 6.52
C ASP A 49 -12.95 11.71 5.80
N ASP A 50 -13.31 10.44 5.96
CA ASP A 50 -12.59 9.32 5.36
C ASP A 50 -12.61 9.32 3.83
N ASN A 51 -13.69 9.81 3.22
CA ASN A 51 -13.79 9.91 1.76
C ASN A 51 -12.89 11.02 1.23
N HIS A 52 -12.71 12.11 1.97
CA HIS A 52 -11.73 13.15 1.61
C HIS A 52 -10.31 12.60 1.65
N ARG A 53 -9.96 11.84 2.70
CA ARG A 53 -8.65 11.20 2.84
C ARG A 53 -8.42 10.15 1.76
N LEU A 54 -9.43 9.34 1.44
CA LEU A 54 -9.40 8.37 0.33
C LEU A 54 -9.22 9.05 -1.02
N GLY A 55 -9.91 10.17 -1.24
CA GLY A 55 -9.74 11.03 -2.40
C GLY A 55 -8.31 11.54 -2.51
N ALA A 56 -7.75 12.06 -1.41
CA ALA A 56 -6.40 12.61 -1.36
C ALA A 56 -5.33 11.58 -1.79
N VAL A 57 -5.31 10.40 -1.16
CA VAL A 57 -4.33 9.36 -1.52
C VAL A 57 -4.56 8.81 -2.93
N SER A 58 -5.81 8.82 -3.42
CA SER A 58 -6.14 8.44 -4.79
C SER A 58 -5.61 9.46 -5.81
N ILE A 59 -5.68 10.76 -5.51
CA ILE A 59 -5.09 11.83 -6.34
C ILE A 59 -3.57 11.65 -6.41
N LEU A 60 -2.90 11.42 -5.26
CA LEU A 60 -1.46 11.16 -5.22
C LEU A 60 -1.07 9.96 -6.10
N ASP A 61 -1.85 8.86 -6.02
CA ASP A 61 -1.63 7.68 -6.85
C ASP A 61 -1.80 7.97 -8.35
N TRP A 62 -2.87 8.68 -8.75
CA TRP A 62 -3.09 9.04 -10.15
C TRP A 62 -1.96 9.91 -10.69
N LYS A 63 -1.51 10.90 -9.91
CA LYS A 63 -0.33 11.72 -10.24
C LYS A 63 0.94 10.88 -10.36
N ALA A 64 1.18 9.94 -9.44
CA ALA A 64 2.36 9.08 -9.47
C ALA A 64 2.39 8.15 -10.70
N ARG A 65 1.22 7.67 -11.14
CA ARG A 65 1.09 6.81 -12.33
C ARG A 65 1.24 7.57 -13.65
N ASN A 66 0.94 8.86 -13.67
CA ASN A 66 0.97 9.65 -14.88
C ASN A 66 2.43 9.79 -15.39
N LYS A 67 2.69 9.31 -16.61
CA LYS A 67 4.02 9.35 -17.24
C LYS A 67 4.53 10.77 -17.47
N LYS A 68 3.63 11.76 -17.56
CA LYS A 68 3.95 13.18 -17.74
C LYS A 68 4.33 13.88 -16.44
N THR A 69 4.15 13.24 -15.27
CA THR A 69 4.52 13.83 -13.97
C THR A 69 6.03 13.99 -13.87
N SER A 70 6.47 15.24 -13.67
CA SER A 70 7.89 15.61 -13.58
C SER A 70 8.58 14.97 -12.37
N LYS A 71 9.92 14.92 -12.40
CA LYS A 71 10.72 14.39 -11.27
C LYS A 71 10.48 15.19 -9.98
N ALA A 72 10.40 16.52 -10.09
CA ALA A 72 10.14 17.41 -8.95
C ALA A 72 8.75 17.16 -8.36
N GLU A 73 7.73 17.00 -9.20
CA GLU A 73 6.37 16.72 -8.73
C GLU A 73 6.27 15.32 -8.09
N ARG A 74 6.98 14.30 -8.63
CA ARG A 74 7.08 12.97 -8.00
C ARG A 74 7.68 13.05 -6.60
N GLN A 75 8.70 13.88 -6.39
CA GLN A 75 9.26 14.11 -5.06
C GLN A 75 8.25 14.79 -4.14
N ASN A 76 7.50 15.79 -4.61
CA ASN A 76 6.45 16.43 -3.82
C ASN A 76 5.35 15.44 -3.42
N ILE A 77 4.93 14.57 -4.34
CA ILE A 77 3.94 13.51 -4.08
C ILE A 77 4.44 12.52 -3.03
N TYR A 78 5.68 12.05 -3.16
CA TYR A 78 6.31 11.17 -2.18
C TYR A 78 6.37 11.82 -0.79
N ARG A 79 6.84 13.07 -0.71
CA ARG A 79 6.90 13.82 0.56
C ARG A 79 5.53 14.07 1.16
N ALA A 80 4.54 14.41 0.34
CA ALA A 80 3.17 14.59 0.82
C ALA A 80 2.63 13.33 1.50
N TYR A 81 2.97 12.15 0.98
CA TYR A 81 2.61 10.88 1.60
C TYR A 81 3.38 10.59 2.89
N ILE A 82 4.72 10.65 2.84
CA ILE A 82 5.58 10.29 3.98
C ILE A 82 5.44 11.28 5.13
N ASP A 83 5.50 12.58 4.85
CA ASP A 83 5.49 13.64 5.87
C ASP A 83 4.11 13.79 6.54
N ASN A 84 3.06 13.17 5.99
CA ASN A 84 1.69 13.22 6.51
C ASN A 84 1.11 11.82 6.82
N HIS A 85 1.98 10.81 7.00
CA HIS A 85 1.56 9.42 7.22
C HIS A 85 0.59 9.25 8.40
N LYS A 86 0.66 10.10 9.42
CA LYS A 86 -0.28 10.10 10.56
C LYS A 86 -1.77 10.18 10.19
N TRP A 87 -2.11 10.64 8.97
CA TRP A 87 -3.48 10.71 8.46
C TRP A 87 -3.85 9.54 7.53
N ILE A 88 -2.89 8.67 7.24
CA ILE A 88 -3.01 7.42 6.47
C ILE A 88 -3.14 6.28 7.47
N ASP A 89 -4.26 6.27 8.18
CA ASP A 89 -4.47 5.50 9.42
C ASP A 89 -5.18 4.15 9.21
N ASN A 90 -5.51 3.81 7.96
CA ASN A 90 -6.11 2.52 7.63
C ASN A 90 -5.49 1.88 6.40
N TRP A 91 -5.63 0.55 6.34
CA TRP A 91 -5.02 -0.29 5.32
C TRP A 91 -5.47 0.07 3.89
N GLY A 92 -6.70 0.56 3.73
CA GLY A 92 -7.26 0.92 2.43
C GLY A 92 -6.55 2.13 1.80
N LEU A 93 -6.18 3.13 2.61
CA LEU A 93 -5.43 4.30 2.14
C LEU A 93 -4.01 3.91 1.71
N VAL A 94 -3.37 3.02 2.48
CA VAL A 94 -2.05 2.46 2.17
C VAL A 94 -2.10 1.71 0.83
N ASP A 95 -2.96 0.71 0.71
CA ASP A 95 -3.06 -0.15 -0.47
C ASP A 95 -3.42 0.64 -1.74
N ARG A 96 -4.23 1.69 -1.60
CA ARG A 96 -4.64 2.54 -2.71
C ARG A 96 -3.46 3.21 -3.40
N SER A 97 -2.40 3.58 -2.66
CA SER A 97 -1.45 4.59 -3.13
C SER A 97 0.03 4.26 -2.91
N ALA A 98 0.38 3.52 -1.85
CA ALA A 98 1.76 3.17 -1.51
C ALA A 98 2.54 2.50 -2.65
N PRO A 99 1.97 1.64 -3.52
CA PRO A 99 2.71 1.04 -4.62
C PRO A 99 3.33 2.08 -5.56
N TYR A 100 2.58 3.06 -6.03
CA TYR A 100 3.10 4.02 -7.02
C TYR A 100 3.67 5.28 -6.38
N VAL A 101 3.07 5.76 -5.29
CA VAL A 101 3.52 6.97 -4.60
C VAL A 101 4.87 6.77 -3.92
N VAL A 102 5.03 5.65 -3.21
CA VAL A 102 6.26 5.33 -2.48
C VAL A 102 7.13 4.36 -3.28
N GLY A 103 6.59 3.20 -3.67
CA GLY A 103 7.35 2.20 -4.42
C GLY A 103 7.84 2.74 -5.77
N GLY A 104 6.95 3.36 -6.54
CA GLY A 104 7.30 3.98 -7.83
C GLY A 104 8.33 5.10 -7.72
N TYR A 105 8.36 5.85 -6.61
CA TYR A 105 9.37 6.88 -6.37
C TYR A 105 10.73 6.33 -5.95
N LEU A 106 10.73 5.25 -5.14
CA LEU A 106 11.96 4.65 -4.59
C LEU A 106 12.57 3.57 -5.50
N HIS A 107 11.92 3.21 -6.61
CA HIS A 107 12.39 2.14 -7.51
C HIS A 107 13.83 2.34 -7.99
N ASP A 108 14.15 3.55 -8.44
CA ASP A 108 15.48 3.94 -8.93
C ASP A 108 16.34 4.66 -7.88
N LYS A 109 16.02 4.47 -6.58
CA LYS A 109 16.65 5.18 -5.45
C LYS A 109 17.07 4.24 -4.33
N ASP A 110 17.71 4.83 -3.33
CA ASP A 110 17.90 4.20 -2.03
C ASP A 110 16.53 3.86 -1.41
N LYS A 111 16.40 2.59 -1.00
CA LYS A 111 15.18 2.02 -0.43
C LYS A 111 15.17 2.08 1.10
N LYS A 112 16.18 2.67 1.75
CA LYS A 112 16.30 2.80 3.22
C LYS A 112 15.00 3.24 3.89
N ALA A 113 14.27 4.17 3.29
CA ALA A 113 12.97 4.63 3.81
C ALA A 113 11.95 3.50 4.01
N LEU A 114 11.91 2.49 3.13
CA LEU A 114 11.03 1.32 3.31
C LEU A 114 11.46 0.49 4.53
N TYR A 115 12.75 0.30 4.73
CA TYR A 115 13.29 -0.45 5.86
C TYR A 115 13.12 0.28 7.20
N ASP A 116 13.18 1.62 7.19
CA ASP A 116 12.87 2.44 8.36
C ASP A 116 11.37 2.32 8.72
N LEU A 117 10.49 2.42 7.70
CA LEU A 117 9.04 2.23 7.87
C LEU A 117 8.71 0.83 8.43
N ALA A 118 9.39 -0.23 7.98
CA ALA A 118 9.19 -1.59 8.46
C ALA A 118 9.51 -1.76 9.97
N LYS A 119 10.30 -0.84 10.55
CA LYS A 119 10.65 -0.85 11.99
C LYS A 119 9.83 0.14 12.81
N SER A 120 8.87 0.84 12.19
CA SER A 120 8.06 1.84 12.86
C SER A 120 7.14 1.25 13.94
N LYS A 121 6.81 2.05 14.95
CA LYS A 121 5.76 1.72 15.92
C LYS A 121 4.36 1.76 15.31
N ASN A 122 4.17 2.51 14.21
CA ASN A 122 2.88 2.65 13.55
C ASN A 122 2.64 1.47 12.57
N PRO A 123 1.54 0.69 12.73
CA PRO A 123 1.25 -0.43 11.85
C PRO A 123 1.03 -0.02 10.39
N MET A 124 0.46 1.15 10.12
CA MET A 124 0.24 1.59 8.75
C MET A 124 1.55 2.00 8.06
N GLU A 125 2.55 2.48 8.80
CA GLU A 125 3.90 2.72 8.26
C GLU A 125 4.56 1.40 7.88
N ARG A 126 4.50 0.40 8.77
CA ARG A 126 4.99 -0.95 8.49
C ARG A 126 4.26 -1.59 7.30
N ARG A 127 2.94 -1.39 7.18
CA ARG A 127 2.17 -1.82 6.02
C ARG A 127 2.62 -1.10 4.75
N THR A 128 2.86 0.21 4.78
CA THR A 128 3.40 0.97 3.64
C THR A 128 4.71 0.33 3.16
N ALA A 129 5.63 -0.01 4.06
CA ALA A 129 6.92 -0.59 3.71
C ALA A 129 6.79 -1.78 2.75
N ILE A 130 5.95 -2.75 3.10
CA ILE A 130 5.77 -3.95 2.29
C ILE A 130 4.83 -3.71 1.10
N VAL A 131 3.75 -2.95 1.26
CA VAL A 131 2.79 -2.69 0.18
C VAL A 131 3.47 -1.98 -0.99
N SER A 132 4.39 -1.05 -0.70
CA SER A 132 5.17 -0.33 -1.72
C SER A 132 5.97 -1.25 -2.64
N THR A 133 6.43 -2.43 -2.17
CA THR A 133 7.20 -3.34 -3.01
C THR A 133 6.38 -3.99 -4.12
N TYR A 134 5.05 -3.83 -4.13
CA TYR A 134 4.23 -4.28 -5.25
C TYR A 134 4.67 -3.67 -6.59
N TYR A 135 5.19 -2.44 -6.57
CA TYR A 135 5.77 -1.82 -7.75
C TYR A 135 7.01 -2.58 -8.25
N PHE A 136 7.84 -3.10 -7.35
CA PHE A 136 9.04 -3.87 -7.66
C PHE A 136 8.67 -5.28 -8.16
N ILE A 137 7.70 -5.94 -7.50
CA ILE A 137 7.18 -7.26 -7.92
C ILE A 137 6.68 -7.22 -9.37
N LYS A 138 5.99 -6.14 -9.76
CA LYS A 138 5.53 -5.94 -11.14
C LYS A 138 6.67 -5.84 -12.17
N LYS A 139 7.87 -5.49 -11.72
CA LYS A 139 9.11 -5.45 -12.52
C LYS A 139 9.96 -6.71 -12.36
N ASN A 140 9.42 -7.76 -11.74
CA ASN A 140 10.12 -9.00 -11.37
C ASN A 140 11.28 -8.78 -10.38
N GLU A 141 11.28 -7.67 -9.64
CA GLU A 141 12.23 -7.39 -8.55
C GLU A 141 11.57 -7.76 -7.22
N ILE A 142 11.91 -8.93 -6.67
CA ILE A 142 11.22 -9.51 -5.50
C ILE A 142 12.03 -9.46 -4.20
N GLU A 143 13.31 -9.12 -4.27
CA GLU A 143 14.24 -9.18 -3.14
C GLU A 143 13.80 -8.34 -1.94
N ASP A 144 13.46 -7.07 -2.17
CA ASP A 144 13.03 -6.16 -1.11
C ASP A 144 11.74 -6.62 -0.43
N THR A 145 10.85 -7.31 -1.16
CA THR A 145 9.62 -7.87 -0.58
C THR A 145 9.95 -8.90 0.49
N PHE A 146 10.83 -9.86 0.19
CA PHE A 146 11.20 -10.90 1.14
C PHE A 146 12.03 -10.34 2.31
N LYS A 147 12.95 -9.40 2.06
CA LYS A 147 13.74 -8.75 3.12
C LYS A 147 12.87 -7.94 4.09
N ILE A 148 11.87 -7.21 3.58
CA ILE A 148 10.92 -6.48 4.43
C ILE A 148 9.99 -7.46 5.15
N ALA A 149 9.52 -8.52 4.48
CA ALA A 149 8.70 -9.55 5.10
C ALA A 149 9.43 -10.24 6.27
N GLU A 150 10.74 -10.46 6.17
CA GLU A 150 11.56 -11.01 7.26
C GLU A 150 11.57 -10.08 8.50
N ILE A 151 11.65 -8.77 8.31
CA ILE A 151 11.56 -7.79 9.42
C ILE A 151 10.18 -7.84 10.08
N LEU A 152 9.13 -8.03 9.27
CA LEU A 152 7.73 -8.00 9.69
C LEU A 152 7.16 -9.37 10.06
N VAL A 153 7.97 -10.43 10.02
CA VAL A 153 7.49 -11.82 10.08
C VAL A 153 6.71 -12.12 11.36
N ASN A 154 7.08 -11.46 12.45
CA ASN A 154 6.48 -11.60 13.79
C ASN A 154 5.62 -10.38 14.19
N ASP A 155 5.11 -9.60 13.22
CA ASP A 155 4.26 -8.45 13.51
C ASP A 155 3.00 -8.87 14.29
N LYS A 156 2.54 -8.01 15.20
CA LYS A 156 1.35 -8.26 16.03
C LYS A 156 0.07 -7.69 15.41
N ASP A 157 0.21 -6.74 14.49
CA ASP A 157 -0.92 -6.09 13.85
C ASP A 157 -1.48 -6.97 12.72
N GLU A 158 -2.77 -7.30 12.81
CA GLU A 158 -3.44 -8.18 11.85
C GLU A 158 -3.40 -7.62 10.41
N TYR A 159 -3.50 -6.30 10.23
CA TYR A 159 -3.41 -5.71 8.90
C TYR A 159 -2.00 -5.87 8.34
N VAL A 160 -0.95 -5.65 9.14
CA VAL A 160 0.42 -5.91 8.68
C VAL A 160 0.61 -7.39 8.33
N GLN A 161 0.14 -8.31 9.18
CA GLN A 161 0.23 -9.75 8.96
C GLN A 161 -0.41 -10.18 7.63
N LYS A 162 -1.61 -9.67 7.32
CA LYS A 162 -2.29 -9.90 6.02
C LYS A 162 -1.46 -9.41 4.84
N ALA A 163 -0.80 -8.25 4.99
CA ALA A 163 0.07 -7.69 3.98
C ALA A 163 1.30 -8.58 3.76
N VAL A 164 1.97 -9.01 4.84
CA VAL A 164 3.13 -9.93 4.77
C VAL A 164 2.80 -11.17 3.97
N GLY A 165 1.75 -11.92 4.37
CA GLY A 165 1.37 -13.14 3.65
C GLY A 165 0.97 -12.88 2.20
N SER A 166 0.21 -11.82 1.94
CA SER A 166 -0.23 -11.50 0.58
C SER A 166 0.95 -11.13 -0.33
N TRP A 167 1.91 -10.33 0.15
CA TRP A 167 3.00 -9.83 -0.67
C TRP A 167 4.09 -10.86 -0.93
N ILE A 168 4.42 -11.73 0.04
CA ILE A 168 5.34 -12.85 -0.24
C ILE A 168 4.71 -13.85 -1.20
N ARG A 169 3.38 -14.03 -1.17
CA ARG A 169 2.66 -14.80 -2.19
C ARG A 169 2.74 -14.14 -3.56
N GLU A 170 2.48 -12.83 -3.66
CA GLU A 170 2.58 -12.11 -4.95
C GLU A 170 4.00 -12.15 -5.52
N ALA A 171 5.03 -12.05 -4.67
CA ALA A 171 6.42 -12.25 -5.05
C ALA A 171 6.69 -13.71 -5.46
N GLY A 172 6.12 -14.69 -4.74
CA GLY A 172 6.24 -16.12 -5.02
C GLY A 172 5.64 -16.56 -6.35
N LYS A 173 4.64 -15.83 -6.87
CA LYS A 173 4.16 -16.04 -8.25
C LYS A 173 5.24 -15.79 -9.31
N LYS A 174 6.31 -15.06 -8.97
CA LYS A 174 7.48 -14.84 -9.83
C LYS A 174 8.58 -15.85 -9.60
N ASP A 175 8.69 -16.36 -8.37
CA ASP A 175 9.69 -17.32 -7.93
C ASP A 175 9.14 -18.15 -6.76
N GLU A 176 8.56 -19.31 -7.08
CA GLU A 176 7.95 -20.20 -6.09
C GLU A 176 8.98 -20.79 -5.13
N GLU A 177 10.17 -21.12 -5.62
CA GLU A 177 11.25 -21.69 -4.84
C GLU A 177 11.74 -20.71 -3.76
N LYS A 178 11.78 -19.42 -4.08
CA LYS A 178 12.10 -18.39 -3.09
C LYS A 178 11.01 -18.26 -2.02
N LEU A 179 9.74 -18.40 -2.38
CA LEU A 179 8.64 -18.42 -1.41
C LEU A 179 8.76 -19.65 -0.49
N LYS A 180 8.99 -20.84 -1.04
CA LYS A 180 9.21 -22.06 -0.24
C LYS A 180 10.38 -21.89 0.73
N LYS A 181 11.54 -21.41 0.27
CA LYS A 181 12.70 -21.12 1.14
C LYS A 181 12.38 -20.15 2.28
N PHE A 182 11.57 -19.13 2.02
CA PHE A 182 11.11 -18.22 3.07
C PHE A 182 10.21 -18.94 4.08
N LEU A 183 9.25 -19.75 3.60
CA LEU A 183 8.34 -20.49 4.46
C LEU A 183 9.05 -21.59 5.25
N ASP A 184 9.99 -22.32 4.66
CA ASP A 184 10.80 -23.34 5.35
C ASP A 184 11.55 -22.75 6.55
N LYS A 185 11.98 -21.48 6.42
CA LYS A 185 12.67 -20.75 7.48
C LYS A 185 11.72 -20.20 8.56
N HIS A 186 10.52 -19.74 8.18
CA HIS A 186 9.70 -18.87 9.03
C HIS A 186 8.29 -19.39 9.34
N ALA A 187 7.81 -20.46 8.70
CA ALA A 187 6.41 -20.91 8.82
C ALA A 187 6.00 -21.29 10.25
N THR A 188 6.94 -21.78 11.06
CA THR A 188 6.72 -22.18 12.46
C THR A 188 6.52 -20.98 13.38
N GLU A 189 7.27 -19.89 13.17
CA GLU A 189 7.19 -18.68 13.99
C GLU A 189 6.11 -17.69 13.52
N MET A 190 5.91 -17.54 12.21
CA MET A 190 5.04 -16.50 11.67
C MET A 190 3.56 -16.65 12.12
N PRO A 191 2.80 -15.55 12.24
CA PRO A 191 1.38 -15.59 12.56
C PRO A 191 0.57 -16.44 11.58
N ARG A 192 -0.42 -17.17 12.08
CA ARG A 192 -1.27 -18.08 11.27
C ARG A 192 -1.97 -17.35 10.13
N ILE A 193 -2.28 -16.07 10.32
CA ILE A 193 -2.86 -15.19 9.30
C ILE A 193 -1.88 -15.04 8.14
N SER A 194 -0.65 -14.59 8.40
CA SER A 194 0.37 -14.43 7.36
C SER A 194 0.64 -15.74 6.61
N LEU A 195 0.75 -16.86 7.34
CA LEU A 195 0.98 -18.17 6.73
C LEU A 195 -0.15 -18.56 5.76
N ARG A 196 -1.41 -18.44 6.19
CA ARG A 196 -2.58 -18.77 5.36
C ARG A 196 -2.65 -17.95 4.08
N TYR A 197 -2.34 -16.66 4.17
CA TYR A 197 -2.27 -15.80 2.99
C TYR A 197 -1.12 -16.20 2.07
N ALA A 198 0.05 -16.56 2.61
CA ALA A 198 1.22 -16.94 1.83
C ALA A 198 0.98 -18.19 0.97
N ILE A 199 0.34 -19.21 1.55
CA ILE A 199 0.13 -20.53 0.92
C ILE A 199 -1.17 -20.63 0.13
N GLU A 200 -1.96 -19.57 0.01
CA GLU A 200 -3.32 -19.60 -0.56
C GLU A 200 -3.37 -20.25 -1.97
N LYS A 201 -2.30 -20.09 -2.75
CA LYS A 201 -2.22 -20.55 -4.15
C LYS A 201 -1.44 -21.86 -4.34
N PHE A 202 -0.89 -22.43 -3.29
CA PHE A 202 -0.29 -23.76 -3.36
C PHE A 202 -1.36 -24.84 -3.50
N ASP A 203 -0.94 -25.99 -4.01
CA ASP A 203 -1.75 -27.20 -4.01
C ASP A 203 -2.10 -27.64 -2.57
N LYS A 204 -3.02 -28.59 -2.46
CA LYS A 204 -3.53 -29.05 -1.16
C LYS A 204 -2.43 -29.66 -0.29
N GLU A 205 -1.55 -30.47 -0.87
CA GLU A 205 -0.51 -31.20 -0.14
C GLU A 205 0.52 -30.23 0.45
N THR A 206 1.02 -29.30 -0.37
CA THR A 206 1.97 -28.27 0.08
C THR A 206 1.35 -27.36 1.14
N ARG A 207 0.06 -27.02 1.02
CA ARG A 207 -0.66 -26.24 2.03
C ARG A 207 -0.75 -26.99 3.36
N GLU A 208 -1.14 -28.26 3.34
CA GLU A 208 -1.25 -29.09 4.54
C GLU A 208 0.11 -29.27 5.21
N TYR A 209 1.18 -29.48 4.43
CA TYR A 209 2.55 -29.52 4.94
C TYR A 209 2.87 -28.29 5.80
N TYR A 210 2.79 -27.08 5.25
CA TYR A 210 3.10 -25.87 6.00
C TYR A 210 2.13 -25.59 7.15
N LEU A 211 0.84 -25.95 7.01
CA LEU A 211 -0.14 -25.78 8.08
C LEU A 211 0.10 -26.72 9.28
N ASN A 212 0.79 -27.84 9.08
CA ASN A 212 1.08 -28.84 10.11
C ASN A 212 2.49 -28.70 10.73
N LEU A 213 3.32 -27.76 10.24
CA LEU A 213 4.59 -27.43 10.88
C LEU A 213 4.43 -26.69 12.22
N LYS A 214 3.22 -26.19 12.50
CA LYS A 214 2.89 -25.40 13.68
C LYS A 214 1.86 -26.10 14.55
#